data_AF-A0A2V9HKM7-F1
#
_entry.id   AF-A0A2V9HKM7-F1
#
_cell.length_a   1.000
_cell.length_b   1.000
_cell.length_c   1.000
_cell.angle_alpha   90.00
_cell.angle_beta   90.00
_cell.angle_gamma   90.00
#
_symmetry.space_group_name_H-M   'P 1'
#
loop_
_entity.id
_entity.type
_entity.pdbx_description
1 polymer ?
#
loop_
_entity_poly.entity_id
_entity_poly.type
_entity_poly.pdbx_seq_one_letter_code
_entity_poly.pdbx_strand_id
1 'polypeptide(L)'
;DVERVEKKIEPPDPDKWNKQMYRIRVLDELVYDTDPNLTNVLIGEDWTVWRVDFSRAFRKNKDLRTPKNLVKCDRQLLEKLKALKADELAGETKGYLTKDEVNAVMARRDKIVATFQSLIAEKGEKEILY
;
A
#
# COMPACT_ATOMS: atom_id res chain seq x y z
N ASP A 1 -16.86 -8.57 -7.96
CA ASP A 1 -16.41 -7.54 -6.99
C ASP A 1 -17.18 -6.24 -7.07
N VAL A 2 -17.24 -5.61 -8.25
CA VAL A 2 -18.18 -4.50 -8.51
C VAL A 2 -19.61 -4.90 -8.15
N GLU A 3 -20.03 -6.11 -8.51
CA GLU A 3 -21.37 -6.63 -8.20
C GLU A 3 -21.66 -6.76 -6.70
N ARG A 4 -20.65 -7.04 -5.84
CA ARG A 4 -20.83 -7.11 -4.38
C ARG A 4 -20.96 -5.72 -3.78
N VAL A 5 -20.20 -4.75 -4.29
CA VAL A 5 -20.29 -3.34 -3.91
C VAL A 5 -21.64 -2.76 -4.33
N GLU A 6 -22.08 -3.04 -5.56
CA GLU A 6 -23.39 -2.64 -6.09
C GLU A 6 -24.54 -3.26 -5.29
N LYS A 7 -24.41 -4.54 -4.91
CA LYS A 7 -25.38 -5.24 -4.05
C LYS A 7 -25.23 -4.95 -2.56
N LYS A 8 -24.28 -4.09 -2.16
CA LYS A 8 -23.97 -3.73 -0.77
C LYS A 8 -23.79 -4.94 0.15
N ILE A 9 -23.19 -6.00 -0.36
CA ILE A 9 -22.89 -7.19 0.44
C ILE A 9 -21.73 -6.83 1.36
N GLU A 10 -21.96 -6.91 2.66
CA GLU A 10 -20.94 -6.62 3.67
C GLU A 10 -20.01 -7.82 3.89
N PRO A 11 -18.72 -7.58 4.16
CA PRO A 11 -17.80 -8.63 4.54
C PRO A 11 -18.23 -9.26 5.88
N PRO A 12 -18.16 -10.59 6.03
CA PRO A 12 -18.51 -11.28 7.28
C PRO A 12 -17.56 -10.92 8.43
N ASP A 13 -16.35 -10.45 8.10
CA ASP A 13 -15.36 -9.93 9.04
C ASP A 13 -14.85 -8.56 8.55
N PRO A 14 -15.46 -7.46 9.01
CA PRO A 14 -15.06 -6.11 8.64
C PRO A 14 -13.62 -5.77 9.05
N ASP A 15 -13.11 -6.32 10.15
CA ASP A 15 -11.76 -6.04 10.64
C ASP A 15 -10.71 -6.71 9.74
N LYS A 16 -10.90 -7.99 9.41
CA LYS A 16 -10.03 -8.69 8.45
C LYS A 16 -10.06 -7.99 7.08
N TRP A 17 -11.24 -7.57 6.62
CA TRP A 17 -11.37 -6.81 5.38
C TRP A 17 -10.58 -5.49 5.42
N ASN A 18 -10.78 -4.69 6.46
CA ASN A 18 -10.13 -3.38 6.60
C ASN A 18 -8.61 -3.51 6.66
N LYS A 19 -8.07 -4.51 7.38
CA LYS A 19 -6.63 -4.79 7.44
C LYS A 19 -6.04 -5.07 6.05
N GLN A 20 -6.72 -5.88 5.23
CA GLN A 20 -6.30 -6.12 3.84
C GLN A 20 -6.29 -4.84 3.01
N MET A 21 -7.35 -4.02 3.11
CA MET A 21 -7.43 -2.76 2.39
C MET A 21 -6.35 -1.75 2.83
N TYR A 22 -6.00 -1.71 4.11
CA TYR A 22 -4.91 -0.86 4.59
C TYR A 22 -3.57 -1.27 3.98
N ARG A 23 -3.28 -2.58 3.87
CA ARG A 23 -2.06 -3.08 3.21
C ARG A 23 -2.04 -2.70 1.73
N ILE A 24 -3.16 -2.81 1.03
CA ILE A 24 -3.28 -2.40 -0.37
C ILE A 24 -2.99 -0.91 -0.53
N ARG A 25 -3.54 -0.05 0.34
CA ARG A 25 -3.30 1.40 0.27
C ARG A 25 -1.83 1.75 0.47
N VAL A 26 -1.14 1.07 1.39
CA VAL A 26 0.31 1.23 1.57
C VAL A 26 1.06 0.81 0.31
N LEU A 27 0.67 -0.31 -0.31
CA LEU A 27 1.27 -0.79 -1.56
C LEU A 27 1.05 0.20 -2.71
N ASP A 28 -0.19 0.68 -2.91
CA ASP A 28 -0.55 1.61 -3.98
C ASP A 28 0.28 2.91 -3.89
N GLU A 29 0.49 3.44 -2.68
CA GLU A 29 1.36 4.60 -2.47
C GLU A 29 2.84 4.30 -2.76
N LEU A 30 3.31 3.11 -2.37
CA LEU A 30 4.71 2.72 -2.57
C LEU A 30 5.05 2.56 -4.06
N VAL A 31 4.19 1.87 -4.81
CA VAL A 31 4.41 1.60 -6.24
C VAL A 31 3.94 2.74 -7.12
N TYR A 32 3.09 3.64 -6.62
CA TYR A 32 2.52 4.77 -7.36
C TYR A 32 1.88 4.32 -8.68
N ASP A 33 0.87 3.46 -8.56
CA ASP A 33 0.03 3.15 -9.69
C ASP A 33 -0.83 4.36 -10.05
N THR A 34 -0.78 4.76 -11.33
CA THR A 34 -1.53 5.92 -11.81
C THR A 34 -3.00 5.63 -12.14
N ASP A 35 -3.42 4.36 -12.10
CA ASP A 35 -4.81 3.96 -12.40
C ASP A 35 -5.41 2.96 -11.37
N PRO A 36 -5.49 3.32 -10.07
CA PRO A 36 -6.22 2.53 -9.11
C PRO A 36 -7.71 2.69 -9.36
N ASN A 37 -8.38 1.59 -9.70
CA ASN A 37 -9.83 1.55 -9.89
C ASN A 37 -10.41 0.30 -9.23
N LEU A 38 -11.72 0.33 -8.92
CA LEU A 38 -12.39 -0.76 -8.20
C LEU A 38 -12.44 -2.07 -8.99
N THR A 39 -12.37 -2.01 -10.32
CA THR A 39 -12.30 -3.21 -11.17
C THR A 39 -10.99 -3.97 -11.00
N ASN A 40 -9.93 -3.31 -10.51
CA ASN A 40 -8.64 -3.92 -10.27
C ASN A 40 -8.47 -4.43 -8.82
N VAL A 41 -9.59 -4.56 -8.09
CA VAL A 41 -9.67 -5.17 -6.75
C VAL A 41 -10.59 -6.39 -6.83
N LEU A 42 -10.00 -7.57 -6.76
CA LEU A 42 -10.74 -8.83 -6.78
C LEU A 42 -11.02 -9.34 -5.37
N ILE A 43 -12.19 -9.95 -5.14
CA ILE A 43 -12.59 -10.49 -3.84
C ILE A 43 -12.90 -11.97 -4.00
N GLY A 44 -12.06 -12.80 -3.39
CA GLY A 44 -12.25 -14.25 -3.33
C GLY A 44 -13.52 -14.62 -2.56
N GLU A 45 -13.94 -15.88 -2.67
CA GLU A 45 -15.10 -16.41 -1.93
C GLU A 45 -14.93 -16.30 -0.41
N ASP A 46 -13.69 -16.39 0.06
CA ASP A 46 -13.27 -16.27 1.47
C ASP A 46 -13.02 -14.82 1.92
N TRP A 47 -13.39 -13.84 1.08
CA TRP A 47 -13.17 -12.40 1.28
C TRP A 47 -11.69 -11.99 1.32
N THR A 48 -10.80 -12.81 0.75
CA THR A 48 -9.43 -12.40 0.47
C THR A 48 -9.42 -11.37 -0.67
N VAL A 49 -8.72 -10.26 -0.47
CA VAL A 49 -8.63 -9.16 -1.43
C VAL A 49 -7.36 -9.28 -2.25
N TRP A 50 -7.50 -9.25 -3.56
CA TRP A 50 -6.41 -9.28 -4.53
C TRP A 50 -6.36 -7.97 -5.30
N ARG A 51 -5.29 -7.20 -5.12
CA ARG A 51 -5.01 -6.04 -5.96
C ARG A 51 -4.27 -6.53 -7.21
N VAL A 52 -4.86 -6.31 -8.38
CA VAL A 52 -4.33 -6.78 -9.67
C VAL A 52 -4.05 -5.60 -10.62
N ASP A 53 -3.40 -5.86 -11.76
CA ASP A 53 -3.09 -4.84 -12.78
C ASP A 53 -2.35 -3.62 -12.23
N PHE A 54 -1.02 -3.73 -12.22
CA PHE A 54 -0.07 -2.65 -11.91
C PHE A 54 0.63 -2.14 -13.17
N SER A 55 0.00 -2.26 -14.34
CA SER A 55 0.60 -1.89 -15.63
C SER A 55 1.03 -0.42 -15.70
N ARG A 56 0.51 0.43 -14.81
CA ARG A 56 0.86 1.87 -14.72
C ARG A 56 1.57 2.26 -13.43
N ALA A 57 2.16 1.29 -12.74
CA ALA A 57 2.98 1.50 -11.55
C ALA A 57 4.41 1.97 -11.85
N PHE A 58 5.16 2.18 -10.78
CA PHE A 58 6.57 2.54 -10.72
C PHE A 58 6.92 3.84 -11.43
N ARG A 59 6.02 4.81 -11.44
CA ARG A 59 6.33 6.15 -11.96
C ARG A 59 7.45 6.80 -11.15
N LYS A 60 8.21 7.70 -11.78
CA LYS A 60 9.34 8.41 -11.16
C LYS A 60 8.93 9.51 -10.17
N ASN A 61 7.63 9.74 -9.94
CA ASN A 61 7.18 10.76 -8.99
C ASN A 61 7.56 10.39 -7.56
N LYS A 62 8.12 11.32 -6.80
CA LYS A 62 8.65 11.04 -5.45
C LYS A 62 7.67 11.35 -4.34
N ASP A 63 6.53 11.97 -4.66
CA ASP A 63 5.47 12.28 -3.71
C ASP A 63 4.44 11.16 -3.60
N LEU A 64 3.77 11.11 -2.45
CA LEU A 64 2.62 10.25 -2.22
C LEU A 64 1.44 10.80 -3.02
N ARG A 65 0.67 9.92 -3.66
CA ARG A 65 -0.46 10.30 -4.48
C ARG A 65 -1.67 10.66 -3.62
N THR A 66 -1.94 9.87 -2.60
CA THR A 66 -3.13 10.01 -1.75
C THR A 66 -2.78 9.70 -0.29
N PRO A 67 -1.88 10.50 0.33
CA PRO A 67 -1.38 10.25 1.68
C PRO A 67 -2.47 10.12 2.75
N LYS A 68 -3.64 10.76 2.54
CA LYS A 68 -4.82 10.62 3.41
C LYS A 68 -5.34 9.18 3.55
N ASN A 69 -4.98 8.28 2.65
CA ASN A 69 -5.35 6.87 2.71
C ASN A 69 -4.49 6.05 3.69
N LEU A 70 -3.35 6.60 4.13
CA LEU A 70 -2.46 6.01 5.13
C LEU A 70 -3.00 6.29 6.53
N VAL A 71 -3.93 5.45 6.99
CA VAL A 71 -4.64 5.65 8.27
C VAL A 71 -4.26 4.64 9.35
N LYS A 72 -4.03 3.39 8.96
CA LYS A 72 -3.55 2.31 9.83
C LYS A 72 -2.55 1.45 9.07
N CYS A 73 -1.63 0.80 9.77
CA CYS A 73 -0.61 -0.05 9.17
C CYS A 73 -0.39 -1.32 9.98
N ASP A 74 -0.10 -2.41 9.29
CA ASP A 74 0.37 -3.64 9.91
C ASP A 74 1.75 -3.40 10.54
N ARG A 75 1.93 -3.82 11.80
CA ARG A 75 3.19 -3.57 12.52
C ARG A 75 4.41 -4.16 11.80
N GLN A 76 4.30 -5.38 11.28
CA GLN A 76 5.40 -6.04 10.59
C GLN A 76 5.69 -5.38 9.23
N LEU A 77 4.64 -4.94 8.53
CA LEU A 77 4.79 -4.20 7.28
C LEU A 77 5.56 -2.90 7.49
N LEU A 78 5.21 -2.11 8.52
CA LEU A 78 5.92 -0.86 8.82
C LEU A 78 7.40 -1.11 9.16
N GLU A 79 7.70 -2.14 9.95
CA GLU A 79 9.09 -2.51 10.26
C GLU A 79 9.86 -2.95 9.00
N LYS A 80 9.26 -3.74 8.12
CA LYS A 80 9.88 -4.11 6.84
C LYS A 80 10.09 -2.91 5.92
N LEU A 81 9.15 -1.96 5.89
CA LEU A 81 9.33 -0.72 5.14
C LEU A 81 10.54 0.06 5.68
N LYS A 82 10.65 0.24 7.01
CA LYS A 82 11.82 0.90 7.63
C LYS A 82 13.14 0.20 7.28
N ALA A 83 13.15 -1.12 7.25
CA ALA A 83 14.34 -1.92 6.98
C ALA A 83 14.72 -2.01 5.49
N LEU A 84 13.78 -1.77 4.56
CA LEU A 84 14.01 -1.89 3.12
C LEU A 84 15.18 -1.02 2.66
N LYS A 85 16.11 -1.59 1.88
CA LYS A 85 17.27 -0.86 1.34
C LYS A 85 17.15 -0.67 -0.16
N ALA A 86 17.68 0.45 -0.66
CA ALA A 86 17.66 0.76 -2.08
C ALA A 86 18.41 -0.29 -2.91
N ASP A 87 19.52 -0.78 -2.39
CA ASP A 87 20.41 -1.76 -3.01
C ASP A 87 19.75 -3.15 -3.11
N GLU A 88 19.02 -3.55 -2.07
CA GLU A 88 18.20 -4.77 -2.06
C GLU A 88 17.07 -4.66 -3.09
N LEU A 89 16.31 -3.54 -3.06
CA LEU A 89 15.25 -3.29 -4.03
C LEU A 89 15.78 -3.30 -5.47
N ALA A 90 16.91 -2.63 -5.72
CA ALA A 90 17.55 -2.60 -7.03
C ALA A 90 18.04 -3.97 -7.48
N GLY A 91 18.54 -4.79 -6.57
CA GLY A 91 18.98 -6.16 -6.82
C GLY A 91 17.83 -7.06 -7.24
N GLU A 92 16.75 -7.07 -6.44
CA GLU A 92 15.57 -7.91 -6.67
C GLU A 92 14.74 -7.47 -7.90
N THR A 93 14.80 -6.19 -8.26
CA THR A 93 14.07 -5.64 -9.41
C THR A 93 14.94 -5.43 -10.65
N LYS A 94 16.15 -6.00 -10.66
CA LYS A 94 17.11 -5.82 -11.75
C LYS A 94 16.52 -6.27 -13.09
N GLY A 95 16.54 -5.37 -14.07
CA GLY A 95 15.99 -5.61 -15.40
C GLY A 95 14.51 -5.25 -15.54
N TYR A 96 13.83 -4.93 -14.44
CA TYR A 96 12.43 -4.45 -14.44
C TYR A 96 12.33 -2.97 -14.08
N LEU A 97 13.09 -2.52 -13.08
CA LEU A 97 13.13 -1.11 -12.67
C LEU A 97 14.46 -0.47 -13.02
N THR A 98 14.38 0.76 -13.50
CA THR A 98 15.53 1.65 -13.66
C THR A 98 15.95 2.22 -12.31
N LYS A 99 17.18 2.74 -12.24
CA LYS A 99 17.71 3.41 -11.04
C LYS A 99 16.82 4.55 -10.56
N ASP A 100 16.25 5.34 -11.48
CA ASP A 100 15.36 6.45 -11.12
C ASP A 100 14.04 5.98 -10.51
N GLU A 101 13.50 4.87 -11.00
CA GLU A 101 12.25 4.29 -10.49
C GLU A 101 12.47 3.69 -9.10
N VAL A 102 13.59 2.98 -8.89
CA VAL A 102 14.02 2.55 -7.55
C VAL A 102 14.14 3.75 -6.60
N ASN A 103 14.83 4.82 -7.03
CA ASN A 103 14.95 6.03 -6.22
C ASN A 103 13.59 6.66 -5.89
N ALA A 104 12.63 6.61 -6.81
CA ALA A 104 11.28 7.11 -6.59
C ALA A 104 10.50 6.25 -5.58
N VAL A 105 10.60 4.91 -5.69
CA VAL A 105 10.01 3.98 -4.71
C VAL A 105 10.59 4.24 -3.31
N MET A 106 11.91 4.39 -3.19
CA MET A 106 12.56 4.65 -1.90
C MET A 106 12.15 6.01 -1.31
N ALA A 107 12.03 7.06 -2.13
CA ALA A 107 11.55 8.36 -1.67
C ALA A 107 10.10 8.29 -1.16
N ARG A 108 9.23 7.50 -1.80
CA ARG A 108 7.86 7.26 -1.33
C ARG A 108 7.83 6.40 -0.07
N ARG A 109 8.68 5.37 0.00
CA ARG A 109 8.88 4.57 1.23
C ARG A 109 9.17 5.50 2.40
N ASP A 110 10.15 6.39 2.27
CA ASP A 110 10.55 7.29 3.36
C ASP A 110 9.38 8.17 3.82
N LYS A 111 8.58 8.69 2.88
CA LYS A 111 7.38 9.48 3.17
C LYS A 111 6.27 8.67 3.84
N ILE A 112 6.07 7.42 3.43
CA ILE A 112 5.11 6.50 4.08
C ILE A 112 5.52 6.27 5.54
N VAL A 113 6.80 5.97 5.78
CA VAL A 113 7.34 5.76 7.13
C VAL A 113 7.17 7.02 7.97
N ALA A 114 7.56 8.18 7.45
CA ALA A 114 7.39 9.46 8.15
C ALA A 114 5.93 9.75 8.47
N THR A 115 5.00 9.48 7.54
CA THR A 115 3.56 9.67 7.75
C THR A 115 3.06 8.83 8.93
N PHE A 116 3.40 7.54 8.98
CA PHE A 116 2.99 6.69 10.09
C PHE A 116 3.68 7.05 11.40
N GLN A 117 4.95 7.46 11.37
CA GLN A 117 5.65 7.94 12.57
C GLN A 117 4.96 9.17 13.17
N SER A 118 4.56 10.14 12.36
CA SER A 118 3.80 11.31 12.83
C SER A 118 2.46 10.91 13.41
N LEU A 119 1.70 10.04 12.73
CA LEU A 119 0.42 9.55 13.24
C LEU A 119 0.55 8.80 14.57
N ILE A 120 1.61 7.99 14.73
CA ILE A 120 1.89 7.28 15.99
C ILE A 120 2.23 8.28 17.10
N ALA A 121 3.00 9.32 16.80
CA ALA A 121 3.33 10.35 17.79
C ALA A 121 2.09 11.15 18.23
N GLU A 122 1.16 11.41 17.30
CA GLU A 122 -0.06 12.18 17.58
C GLU A 122 -1.15 11.36 18.26
N LYS A 123 -1.36 10.10 17.84
CA LYS A 123 -2.54 9.29 18.21
C LYS A 123 -2.20 8.05 19.04
N GLY A 124 -0.92 7.73 19.17
CA GLY A 124 -0.43 6.56 19.87
C GLY A 124 -0.36 5.31 18.99
N GLU A 125 0.59 4.42 19.33
CA GLU A 125 0.88 3.23 18.53
C GLU A 125 -0.33 2.30 18.39
N LYS A 126 -1.09 2.06 19.47
CA LYS A 126 -2.24 1.15 19.48
C LYS A 126 -3.38 1.58 18.55
N GLU A 127 -3.47 2.87 18.24
CA GLU A 127 -4.50 3.38 17.33
C GLU A 127 -4.11 3.16 15.86
N ILE A 128 -2.81 3.31 15.56
CA ILE A 128 -2.29 3.31 14.19
C ILE A 128 -1.83 1.93 13.74
N LEU A 129 -1.26 1.13 14.64
CA LEU A 129 -0.70 -0.18 14.32
C LEU A 129 -1.63 -1.30 14.77
N TYR A 130 -1.75 -2.31 13.91
CA TYR A 130 -2.46 -3.55 14.19
C TYR A 130 -1.61 -4.79 13.89
#